data_AF-A0A176WGP2-F1
#
_entry.id   AF-A0A176WGP2-F1
#
_cell.length_a   1.000
_cell.length_b   1.000
_cell.length_c   1.000
_cell.angle_alpha   90.00
_cell.angle_beta   90.00
_cell.angle_gamma   90.00
#
_symmetry.space_group_name_H-M   'P 1'
#
loop_
_entity.id
_entity.type
_entity.pdbx_description
1 polymer ?
#
loop_
_entity_poly.entity_id
_entity_poly.type
_entity_poly.pdbx_seq_one_letter_code
_entity_poly.pdbx_strand_id
1 'polypeptide(L)'
;MALDRVGNSAVAEAGKRMNEALAKVSSPHSSQTPSSPKTKCKKLITLDGSVKPSGSEAVLGDHYVVFVKDSSSNGTYINNQRLRKNSLELRVQHKDIISLVAVSEHENALAYIYREVIDDPIRQAPKRKIPLADVDNEGMVGDGKNMQGITTCLSEGPVSIDDVWRLQRSNEELRQQLEDHVLNTEKMRSEMRVTEARHQVEVKEVKISVATQYVQQIEEIKRELAKKASDLEQCVATSAQHVTTIEDLTQRLAAAAQS
;
A
#
# COMPACT_ATOMS: atom_id res chain seq x y z
N MET A 1 5.83 35.90 49.47
CA MET A 1 4.42 35.53 49.24
C MET A 1 3.81 36.48 48.22
N ALA A 2 3.78 36.13 46.94
CA ALA A 2 2.90 36.71 45.92
C ALA A 2 3.21 36.12 44.53
N LEU A 3 2.95 34.81 44.31
CA LEU A 3 3.02 34.21 42.97
C LEU A 3 1.94 33.12 42.74
N ASP A 4 0.75 33.24 43.35
CA ASP A 4 -0.33 32.24 43.18
C ASP A 4 -1.65 32.80 42.62
N ARG A 5 -1.66 34.00 42.02
CA ARG A 5 -2.91 34.60 41.51
C ARG A 5 -3.07 34.67 39.99
N VAL A 6 -2.10 34.23 39.20
CA VAL A 6 -2.18 34.31 37.73
C VAL A 6 -2.76 33.04 37.09
N GLY A 7 -2.70 31.89 37.78
CA GLY A 7 -3.14 30.60 37.22
C GLY A 7 -4.66 30.41 37.10
N ASN A 8 -5.46 31.06 37.93
CA ASN A 8 -6.91 30.76 38.03
C ASN A 8 -7.80 31.59 37.10
N SER A 9 -7.28 32.63 36.44
CA SER A 9 -8.07 33.46 35.50
C SER A 9 -8.15 32.83 34.11
N ALA A 10 -7.09 32.15 33.66
CA ALA A 10 -7.01 31.61 32.30
C ALA A 10 -7.88 30.35 32.09
N VAL A 11 -8.07 29.55 33.14
CA VAL A 11 -8.87 28.32 33.08
C VAL A 11 -10.38 28.63 33.06
N ALA A 12 -10.81 29.70 33.72
CA ALA A 12 -12.20 30.14 33.72
C ALA A 12 -12.65 30.73 32.36
N GLU A 13 -11.73 31.36 31.62
CA GLU A 13 -12.03 31.96 30.32
C GLU A 13 -12.05 30.93 29.17
N ALA A 14 -11.26 29.86 29.29
CA ALA A 14 -11.29 28.73 28.36
C ALA A 14 -12.58 27.89 28.46
N GLY A 15 -13.10 27.70 29.68
CA GLY A 15 -14.36 26.97 29.91
C GLY A 15 -15.59 27.67 29.32
N LYS A 16 -15.59 29.02 29.29
CA LYS A 16 -16.71 29.81 28.77
C LYS A 16 -16.78 29.77 27.23
N ARG A 17 -15.62 29.74 26.55
CA ARG A 17 -15.54 29.66 25.08
C ARG A 17 -15.92 28.30 24.50
N MET A 18 -15.75 27.23 25.27
CA MET A 18 -16.09 25.88 24.80
C MET A 18 -17.62 25.61 24.83
N ASN A 19 -18.33 26.17 25.82
CA ASN A 19 -19.79 26.04 25.89
C ASN A 19 -20.53 26.96 24.91
N GLU A 20 -19.94 28.10 24.52
CA GLU A 20 -20.54 28.99 23.50
C GLU A 20 -20.36 28.44 22.06
N ALA A 21 -19.35 27.59 21.84
CA ALA A 21 -19.14 26.89 20.56
C ALA A 21 -20.07 25.66 20.39
N LEU A 22 -20.49 25.03 21.49
CA LEU A 22 -21.39 23.87 21.45
C LEU A 22 -22.88 24.26 21.30
N ALA A 23 -23.26 25.48 21.66
CA ALA A 23 -24.64 25.97 21.50
C ALA A 23 -24.99 26.44 20.07
N LYS A 24 -24.00 26.58 19.16
CA LYS A 24 -24.22 27.00 17.75
C LYS A 24 -24.32 25.84 16.75
N VAL A 25 -24.22 24.58 17.21
CA VAL A 25 -24.34 23.37 16.35
C VAL A 25 -25.64 22.63 16.60
N SER A 26 -26.75 23.38 16.71
CA SER A 26 -28.10 22.80 16.65
C SER A 26 -28.86 23.40 15.47
N SER A 27 -28.72 22.72 14.31
CA SER A 27 -29.61 22.62 13.11
C SER A 27 -30.26 23.89 12.49
N PRO A 28 -30.44 23.99 11.15
CA PRO A 28 -31.09 22.95 10.34
C PRO A 28 -30.48 22.63 8.98
N HIS A 29 -30.77 21.39 8.56
CA HIS A 29 -30.84 20.83 7.21
C HIS A 29 -30.22 21.59 6.00
N SER A 30 -29.23 20.94 5.39
CA SER A 30 -28.99 21.00 3.94
C SER A 30 -28.60 19.61 3.46
N SER A 31 -29.59 18.87 2.96
CA SER A 31 -29.37 17.66 2.19
C SER A 31 -28.74 18.02 0.84
N GLN A 32 -27.42 18.15 0.80
CA GLN A 32 -26.68 18.17 -0.47
C GLN A 32 -26.15 16.77 -0.74
N THR A 33 -26.84 16.07 -1.64
CA THR A 33 -26.33 14.89 -2.34
C THR A 33 -24.96 15.21 -2.94
N PRO A 34 -23.90 14.42 -2.68
CA PRO A 34 -22.61 14.65 -3.31
C PRO A 34 -22.74 14.37 -4.81
N SER A 35 -22.56 15.42 -5.62
CA SER A 35 -22.49 15.32 -7.07
C SER A 35 -21.32 14.41 -7.46
N SER A 36 -21.63 13.36 -8.21
CA SER A 36 -20.65 12.42 -8.77
C SER A 36 -19.54 13.16 -9.54
N PRO A 37 -18.25 12.83 -9.34
CA PRO A 37 -17.17 13.48 -10.08
C PRO A 37 -17.27 13.16 -11.59
N LYS A 38 -17.60 14.19 -12.37
CA LYS A 38 -17.59 14.18 -13.84
C LYS A 38 -16.16 14.38 -14.34
N THR A 39 -15.42 13.31 -14.57
CA THR A 39 -14.46 13.14 -15.71
C THR A 39 -13.71 11.81 -15.56
N LYS A 40 -14.34 10.71 -15.97
CA LYS A 40 -13.64 9.45 -16.26
C LYS A 40 -13.53 9.35 -17.77
N CYS A 41 -12.31 9.36 -18.29
CA CYS A 41 -12.07 9.14 -19.72
C CYS A 41 -11.60 7.69 -19.89
N LYS A 42 -12.39 6.89 -20.61
CA LYS A 42 -11.95 5.57 -21.09
C LYS A 42 -11.21 5.79 -22.40
N LYS A 43 -10.02 5.23 -22.55
CA LYS A 43 -9.30 5.22 -23.82
C LYS A 43 -9.04 3.78 -24.23
N LEU A 44 -9.18 3.50 -25.52
CA LEU A 44 -8.88 2.19 -26.09
C LEU A 44 -7.39 2.14 -26.41
N ILE A 45 -6.68 1.12 -25.94
CA ILE A 45 -5.30 0.86 -26.37
C ILE A 45 -5.32 -0.29 -27.36
N THR A 46 -4.88 -0.03 -28.58
CA THR A 46 -4.76 -1.05 -29.63
C THR A 46 -3.51 -1.90 -29.45
N LEU A 47 -3.46 -3.06 -30.10
CA LEU A 47 -2.32 -4.00 -30.05
C LEU A 47 -0.96 -3.37 -30.42
N ASP A 48 -0.95 -2.30 -31.21
CA ASP A 48 0.24 -1.52 -31.59
C ASP A 48 0.65 -0.48 -30.52
N GLY A 49 -0.06 -0.40 -29.40
CA GLY A 49 0.18 0.54 -28.30
C GLY A 49 -0.41 1.93 -28.54
N SER A 50 -1.11 2.19 -29.64
CA SER A 50 -1.72 3.50 -29.90
C SER A 50 -3.01 3.70 -29.09
N VAL A 51 -3.23 4.94 -28.62
CA VAL A 51 -4.35 5.29 -27.74
C VAL A 51 -5.44 5.98 -28.54
N LYS A 52 -6.59 5.31 -28.72
CA LYS A 52 -7.76 5.85 -29.42
C LYS A 52 -8.80 6.42 -28.43
N PRO A 53 -9.49 7.53 -28.79
CA PRO A 53 -10.54 8.11 -27.96
C PRO A 53 -11.77 7.20 -27.88
N SER A 54 -12.57 7.35 -26.82
CA SER A 54 -13.79 6.57 -26.61
C SER A 54 -14.76 6.71 -27.80
N GLY A 55 -14.93 5.66 -28.60
CA GLY A 55 -15.85 5.64 -29.74
C GLY A 55 -15.35 4.90 -31.00
N SER A 56 -14.07 4.51 -31.05
CA SER A 56 -13.54 3.69 -32.15
C SER A 56 -13.95 2.22 -32.02
N GLU A 57 -14.19 1.54 -33.16
CA GLU A 57 -14.43 0.09 -33.19
C GLU A 57 -13.24 -0.67 -32.57
N ALA A 58 -13.52 -1.52 -31.59
CA ALA A 58 -12.53 -2.34 -30.90
C ALA A 58 -12.26 -3.62 -31.70
N VAL A 59 -10.99 -3.92 -31.94
CA VAL A 59 -10.54 -5.14 -32.62
C VAL A 59 -10.20 -6.20 -31.57
N LEU A 60 -10.23 -7.49 -31.95
CA LEU A 60 -9.86 -8.60 -31.09
C LEU A 60 -8.43 -8.41 -30.56
N GLY A 61 -8.28 -8.17 -29.25
CA GLY A 61 -7.00 -7.92 -28.58
C GLY A 61 -6.82 -6.51 -28.02
N ASP A 62 -7.71 -5.58 -28.32
CA ASP A 62 -7.69 -4.24 -27.73
C ASP A 62 -8.24 -4.27 -26.28
N HIS A 63 -7.63 -3.50 -25.37
CA HIS A 63 -8.10 -3.38 -23.99
C HIS A 63 -8.35 -1.93 -23.59
N TYR A 64 -9.35 -1.74 -22.73
CA TYR A 64 -9.70 -0.42 -22.24
C TYR A 64 -8.82 -0.02 -21.06
N VAL A 65 -8.22 1.16 -21.16
CA VAL A 65 -7.50 1.77 -20.06
C VAL A 65 -8.27 2.96 -19.51
N VAL A 66 -8.31 3.05 -18.18
CA VAL A 66 -9.02 4.11 -17.46
C VAL A 66 -8.01 5.14 -16.97
N PHE A 67 -8.30 6.39 -17.30
CA PHE A 67 -7.57 7.55 -16.81
C PHE A 67 -8.44 8.40 -15.89
N VAL A 68 -7.84 8.89 -14.81
CA VAL A 68 -8.50 9.73 -13.82
C VAL A 68 -7.83 11.10 -13.77
N LYS A 69 -8.65 12.15 -13.76
CA LYS A 69 -8.23 13.53 -13.57
C LYS A 69 -8.99 14.13 -12.39
N ASP A 70 -8.28 14.83 -11.52
CA ASP A 70 -8.92 15.49 -10.38
C ASP A 70 -9.56 16.81 -10.79
N SER A 71 -10.89 16.83 -10.76
CA SER A 71 -11.75 18.01 -10.91
C SER A 71 -12.46 18.38 -9.62
N SER A 72 -12.20 17.66 -8.52
CA SER A 72 -12.90 17.86 -7.26
C SER A 72 -12.41 19.11 -6.52
N SER A 73 -13.30 19.72 -5.73
CA SER A 73 -12.93 20.83 -4.84
C SER A 73 -12.16 20.35 -3.61
N ASN A 74 -12.43 19.13 -3.16
CA ASN A 74 -11.92 18.58 -1.90
C ASN A 74 -10.69 17.66 -2.09
N GLY A 75 -10.30 17.38 -3.33
CA GLY A 75 -9.15 16.55 -3.67
C GLY A 75 -9.50 15.06 -3.85
N THR A 76 -8.83 14.46 -4.84
CA THR A 76 -8.86 13.01 -5.09
C THR A 76 -7.49 12.42 -4.76
N TYR A 77 -7.45 11.24 -4.15
CA TYR A 77 -6.24 10.50 -3.82
C TYR A 77 -6.23 9.16 -4.55
N ILE A 78 -5.08 8.76 -5.09
CA ILE A 78 -4.85 7.41 -5.61
C ILE A 78 -3.68 6.82 -4.83
N ASN A 79 -3.88 5.66 -4.21
CA ASN A 79 -2.90 5.00 -3.33
C ASN A 79 -2.29 5.98 -2.32
N ASN A 80 -3.16 6.76 -1.65
CA ASN A 80 -2.82 7.78 -0.67
C ASN A 80 -2.01 8.98 -1.20
N GLN A 81 -1.80 9.07 -2.52
CA GLN A 81 -1.18 10.22 -3.18
C GLN A 81 -2.25 11.17 -3.72
N ARG A 82 -2.20 12.44 -3.28
CA ARG A 82 -3.14 13.48 -3.72
C ARG A 82 -2.87 13.85 -5.18
N LEU A 83 -3.89 13.74 -6.02
CA LEU A 83 -3.87 14.28 -7.38
C LEU A 83 -3.92 15.82 -7.33
N ARG A 84 -3.17 16.49 -8.22
CA ARG A 84 -3.21 17.94 -8.30
C ARG A 84 -4.41 18.38 -9.15
N LYS A 85 -5.11 19.42 -8.70
CA LYS A 85 -6.23 20.02 -9.44
C LYS A 85 -5.72 20.46 -10.83
N ASN A 86 -6.37 19.98 -11.89
CA ASN A 86 -5.97 20.20 -13.29
C ASN A 86 -4.65 19.53 -13.74
N SER A 87 -4.17 18.48 -13.04
CA SER A 87 -3.00 17.72 -13.49
C SER A 87 -3.24 16.94 -14.78
N LEU A 88 -2.14 16.39 -15.32
CA LEU A 88 -2.20 15.33 -16.33
C LEU A 88 -3.05 14.17 -15.82
N GLU A 89 -3.72 13.52 -16.77
CA GLU A 89 -4.51 12.31 -16.55
C GLU A 89 -3.61 11.18 -16.02
N LEU A 90 -3.96 10.59 -14.87
CA LEU A 90 -3.24 9.45 -14.31
C LEU A 90 -3.89 8.14 -14.74
N ARG A 91 -3.10 7.19 -15.25
CA ARG A 91 -3.55 5.83 -15.55
C ARG A 91 -3.84 5.09 -14.24
N VAL A 92 -5.02 4.51 -14.13
CA VAL A 92 -5.41 3.66 -13.01
C VAL A 92 -5.19 2.19 -13.37
N GLN A 93 -4.61 1.43 -12.46
CA GLN A 93 -4.36 0.00 -12.59
C GLN A 93 -5.29 -0.81 -11.68
N HIS A 94 -5.56 -2.06 -12.08
CA HIS A 94 -6.31 -3.00 -11.26
C HIS A 94 -5.73 -3.08 -9.83
N LYS A 95 -6.60 -2.96 -8.83
CA LYS A 95 -6.35 -2.85 -7.37
C LYS A 95 -5.90 -1.49 -6.84
N ASP A 96 -5.79 -0.46 -7.67
CA ASP A 96 -5.54 0.90 -7.15
C ASP A 96 -6.66 1.36 -6.22
N ILE A 97 -6.29 2.00 -5.11
CA ILE A 97 -7.22 2.58 -4.14
C ILE A 97 -7.46 4.03 -4.50
N ILE A 98 -8.69 4.36 -4.87
CA ILE A 98 -9.14 5.72 -5.14
C ILE A 98 -9.89 6.23 -3.91
N SER A 99 -9.36 7.24 -3.23
CA SER A 99 -10.00 7.86 -2.08
C SER A 99 -10.42 9.29 -2.38
N LEU A 100 -11.60 9.68 -1.92
CA LEU A 100 -12.13 11.04 -2.06
C LEU A 100 -11.99 11.79 -0.73
N VAL A 101 -11.73 13.09 -0.82
CA VAL A 101 -11.68 14.04 0.32
C VAL A 101 -10.45 13.87 1.23
N ALA A 102 -10.09 12.63 1.60
CA ALA A 102 -8.98 12.33 2.49
C ALA A 102 -8.24 11.04 2.10
N VAL A 103 -7.12 10.76 2.78
CA VAL A 103 -6.33 9.51 2.67
C VAL A 103 -7.20 8.32 3.11
N SER A 104 -6.97 7.12 2.54
CA SER A 104 -7.86 5.96 2.70
C SER A 104 -8.07 5.50 4.15
N GLU A 105 -7.20 5.88 5.07
CA GLU A 105 -7.22 5.50 6.48
C GLU A 105 -8.00 6.49 7.37
N HIS A 106 -8.48 7.60 6.81
CA HIS A 106 -9.18 8.63 7.57
C HIS A 106 -10.68 8.30 7.74
N GLU A 107 -11.27 8.58 8.91
CA GLU A 107 -12.67 8.22 9.25
C GLU A 107 -13.72 8.78 8.28
N ASN A 108 -13.43 9.94 7.67
CA ASN A 108 -14.30 10.60 6.69
C ASN A 108 -13.93 10.31 5.22
N ALA A 109 -13.01 9.37 4.96
CA ALA A 109 -12.59 9.04 3.60
C ALA A 109 -13.57 8.07 2.93
N LEU A 110 -13.96 8.38 1.70
CA LEU A 110 -14.67 7.44 0.83
C LEU A 110 -13.65 6.79 -0.10
N ALA A 111 -13.23 5.57 0.23
CA ALA A 111 -12.25 4.81 -0.53
C ALA A 111 -12.91 3.71 -1.37
N TYR A 112 -12.44 3.57 -2.61
CA TYR A 112 -12.89 2.60 -3.59
C TYR A 112 -11.68 1.87 -4.18
N ILE A 113 -11.80 0.56 -4.40
CA ILE A 113 -10.77 -0.22 -5.09
C ILE A 113 -11.15 -0.33 -6.56
N TYR A 114 -10.28 0.11 -7.46
CA TYR A 114 -10.48 -0.05 -8.90
C TYR A 114 -10.28 -1.51 -9.29
N ARG A 115 -11.31 -2.12 -9.84
CA ARG A 115 -11.24 -3.47 -10.40
C ARG A 115 -11.37 -3.37 -11.90
N GLU A 116 -10.27 -3.63 -12.61
CA GLU A 116 -10.33 -3.90 -14.05
C GLU A 116 -11.08 -5.21 -14.27
N VAL A 117 -12.12 -5.14 -15.10
CA VAL A 117 -12.87 -6.29 -15.61
C VAL A 117 -12.52 -6.36 -17.08
N ILE A 118 -11.90 -7.46 -17.49
CA ILE A 118 -11.65 -7.75 -18.90
C ILE A 118 -13.01 -8.17 -19.47
N ASP A 119 -13.69 -7.23 -20.10
CA ASP A 119 -14.90 -7.52 -20.84
C ASP A 119 -14.49 -8.23 -22.14
N ASP A 120 -14.75 -9.53 -22.25
CA ASP A 120 -14.68 -10.19 -23.56
C ASP A 120 -15.67 -9.48 -24.50
N PRO A 121 -15.23 -9.00 -25.68
CA PRO A 121 -16.09 -8.25 -26.61
C PRO A 121 -17.27 -9.08 -27.13
N ILE A 122 -17.32 -10.38 -26.85
CA ILE A 122 -18.43 -11.29 -27.20
C ILE A 122 -19.67 -11.05 -26.32
N ARG A 123 -19.54 -10.48 -25.11
CA ARG A 123 -20.68 -10.28 -24.19
C ARG A 123 -21.42 -8.94 -24.33
N GLN A 124 -20.97 -8.04 -25.21
CA GLN A 124 -21.68 -6.79 -25.48
C GLN A 124 -22.52 -6.92 -26.76
N ALA A 125 -23.68 -7.58 -26.67
CA ALA A 125 -24.75 -7.26 -27.62
C ALA A 125 -25.09 -5.77 -27.44
N PRO A 126 -24.98 -4.93 -28.48
CA PRO A 126 -25.32 -3.53 -28.35
C PRO A 126 -26.81 -3.46 -28.02
N LYS A 127 -27.17 -2.69 -26.99
CA LYS A 127 -28.55 -2.26 -26.73
C LYS A 127 -28.99 -1.35 -27.87
N ARG A 128 -29.24 -1.92 -29.04
CA ARG A 128 -29.95 -1.25 -30.12
C ARG A 128 -31.42 -1.23 -29.71
N LYS A 129 -31.95 -0.03 -29.46
CA LYS A 129 -33.39 0.19 -29.56
C LYS A 129 -33.77 -0.18 -30.98
N ILE A 130 -34.45 -1.30 -31.17
CA ILE A 130 -35.04 -1.68 -32.45
C ILE A 130 -36.39 -0.97 -32.50
N PRO A 131 -36.64 -0.04 -33.45
CA PRO A 131 -38.00 0.27 -33.84
C PRO A 131 -38.55 -0.94 -34.60
N LEU A 132 -39.70 -1.42 -34.15
CA LEU A 132 -40.50 -2.46 -34.78
C LEU A 132 -40.92 -1.97 -36.19
N ALA A 133 -40.32 -2.52 -37.23
CA ALA A 133 -40.84 -2.46 -38.60
C ALA A 133 -40.28 -3.64 -39.42
N ASP A 134 -41.20 -4.53 -39.78
CA ASP A 134 -41.26 -5.41 -40.95
C ASP A 134 -40.06 -6.33 -41.23
N VAL A 135 -40.15 -7.57 -40.73
CA VAL A 135 -39.35 -8.70 -41.20
C VAL A 135 -40.09 -9.35 -42.36
N ASP A 136 -39.72 -8.98 -43.58
CA ASP A 136 -39.96 -9.82 -44.74
C ASP A 136 -38.93 -10.94 -44.78
N ASN A 137 -39.49 -12.14 -44.79
CA ASN A 137 -38.88 -13.45 -44.98
C ASN A 137 -38.36 -13.56 -46.42
N GLU A 138 -37.09 -13.95 -46.63
CA GLU A 138 -36.61 -14.73 -47.79
C GLU A 138 -35.11 -15.07 -47.61
N GLY A 139 -34.80 -16.36 -47.52
CA GLY A 139 -33.56 -16.96 -48.01
C GLY A 139 -32.24 -16.78 -47.24
N MET A 140 -31.89 -17.72 -46.35
CA MET A 140 -30.48 -18.08 -46.14
C MET A 140 -30.34 -19.57 -45.79
N VAL A 141 -30.11 -20.38 -46.83
CA VAL A 141 -29.57 -21.74 -46.74
C VAL A 141 -28.08 -21.60 -46.42
N GLY A 142 -27.66 -22.03 -45.23
CA GLY A 142 -26.26 -22.03 -44.81
C GLY A 142 -26.01 -23.10 -43.75
N ASP A 143 -25.21 -24.10 -44.12
CA ASP A 143 -24.81 -25.29 -43.37
C ASP A 143 -24.30 -24.96 -41.95
N GLY A 144 -25.16 -25.15 -40.94
CA GLY A 144 -24.87 -24.90 -39.53
C GLY A 144 -24.28 -26.12 -38.83
N LYS A 145 -23.05 -26.51 -39.19
CA LYS A 145 -22.25 -27.45 -38.40
C LYS A 145 -21.23 -26.66 -37.59
N ASN A 146 -21.29 -26.80 -36.26
CA ASN A 146 -20.26 -26.40 -35.28
C ASN A 146 -20.38 -25.03 -34.60
N MET A 147 -21.60 -24.50 -34.42
CA MET A 147 -21.85 -23.44 -33.44
C MET A 147 -23.14 -23.68 -32.65
N GLN A 148 -23.16 -24.72 -31.81
CA GLN A 148 -24.06 -24.71 -30.64
C GLN A 148 -23.37 -23.94 -29.51
N GLY A 149 -23.47 -22.61 -29.60
CA GLY A 149 -23.37 -21.74 -28.43
C GLY A 149 -24.57 -21.99 -27.52
N ILE A 150 -24.38 -21.77 -26.23
CA ILE A 150 -25.33 -21.99 -25.15
C ILE A 150 -26.61 -21.17 -25.41
N THR A 151 -27.61 -21.79 -26.04
CA THR A 151 -29.02 -21.43 -25.90
C THR A 151 -29.64 -22.44 -24.94
N THR A 152 -29.70 -22.08 -23.66
CA THR A 152 -30.67 -22.65 -22.72
C THR A 152 -32.04 -22.11 -23.10
N CYS A 153 -32.60 -22.65 -24.18
CA CYS A 153 -34.01 -22.51 -24.52
C CYS A 153 -34.54 -23.94 -24.58
N LEU A 154 -35.56 -24.23 -23.78
CA LEU A 154 -36.28 -25.49 -23.68
C LEU A 154 -36.19 -26.35 -24.96
N SER A 155 -35.24 -27.28 -25.01
CA SER A 155 -35.31 -28.42 -25.92
C SER A 155 -35.70 -29.60 -25.04
N GLU A 156 -37.01 -29.75 -24.88
CA GLU A 156 -37.66 -30.88 -24.23
C GLU A 156 -37.58 -32.08 -25.18
N GLY A 157 -36.35 -32.54 -25.44
CA GLY A 157 -36.02 -33.73 -26.21
C GLY A 157 -35.15 -34.66 -25.37
N PRO A 158 -35.11 -35.97 -25.67
CA PRO A 158 -34.32 -36.92 -24.90
C PRO A 158 -32.83 -36.52 -24.93
N VAL A 159 -32.24 -36.38 -23.74
CA VAL A 159 -30.83 -36.04 -23.56
C VAL A 159 -29.97 -37.10 -24.25
N SER A 160 -29.01 -36.66 -25.08
CA SER A 160 -28.07 -37.59 -25.71
C SER A 160 -27.21 -38.26 -24.64
N ILE A 161 -27.07 -39.58 -24.73
CA ILE A 161 -26.23 -40.37 -23.83
C ILE A 161 -24.78 -39.88 -23.84
N ASP A 162 -24.28 -39.43 -25.00
CA ASP A 162 -22.91 -38.92 -25.16
C ASP A 162 -22.69 -37.60 -24.40
N ASP A 163 -23.73 -36.76 -24.29
CA ASP A 163 -23.67 -35.53 -23.50
C ASP A 163 -23.54 -35.85 -22.00
N VAL A 164 -24.26 -36.86 -21.53
CA VAL A 164 -24.17 -37.32 -20.14
C VAL A 164 -22.75 -37.82 -19.83
N TRP A 165 -22.16 -38.64 -20.70
CA TRP A 165 -20.78 -39.13 -20.50
C TRP A 165 -19.73 -38.02 -20.58
N ARG A 166 -19.92 -37.02 -21.45
CA ARG A 166 -19.04 -35.84 -21.53
C ARG A 166 -19.10 -35.01 -20.25
N LEU A 167 -20.31 -34.71 -19.78
CA LEU A 167 -20.51 -33.95 -18.54
C LEU A 167 -19.97 -34.72 -17.32
N GLN A 168 -20.15 -36.04 -17.29
CA GLN A 168 -19.62 -36.87 -16.22
C GLN A 168 -18.08 -36.82 -16.17
N ARG A 169 -17.40 -36.98 -17.32
CA ARG A 169 -15.94 -36.85 -17.40
C ARG A 169 -15.46 -35.45 -17.02
N SER A 170 -16.13 -34.41 -17.52
CA SER A 170 -15.77 -33.03 -17.21
C SER A 170 -15.95 -32.70 -15.73
N ASN A 171 -17.03 -33.17 -15.10
CA ASN A 171 -17.22 -33.00 -13.66
C ASN A 171 -16.18 -33.75 -12.83
N GLU A 172 -15.78 -34.95 -13.26
CA GLU A 172 -14.73 -35.71 -12.59
C GLU A 172 -13.38 -35.00 -12.70
N GLU A 173 -13.04 -34.51 -13.89
CA GLU A 173 -11.83 -33.72 -14.10
C GLU A 173 -11.83 -32.43 -13.27
N LEU A 174 -12.96 -31.73 -13.19
CA LEU A 174 -13.09 -30.52 -12.36
C LEU A 174 -12.93 -30.82 -10.86
N ARG A 175 -13.42 -31.97 -10.38
CA ARG A 175 -13.19 -32.41 -9.00
C ARG A 175 -11.72 -32.67 -8.74
N GLN A 176 -11.05 -33.40 -9.64
CA GLN A 176 -9.62 -33.65 -9.54
C GLN A 176 -8.81 -32.34 -9.54
N GLN A 177 -9.12 -31.41 -10.45
CA GLN A 177 -8.46 -30.10 -10.50
C GLN A 177 -8.68 -29.29 -9.21
N LEU A 178 -9.88 -29.37 -8.62
CA LEU A 178 -10.17 -28.72 -7.34
C LEU A 178 -9.35 -29.33 -6.21
N GLU A 179 -9.28 -30.66 -6.13
CA GLU A 179 -8.46 -31.37 -5.14
C GLU A 179 -6.98 -31.00 -5.27
N ASP A 180 -6.44 -31.04 -6.48
CA ASP A 180 -5.05 -30.67 -6.76
C ASP A 180 -4.77 -29.21 -6.39
N HIS A 181 -5.69 -28.30 -6.71
CA HIS A 181 -5.55 -26.89 -6.38
C HIS A 181 -5.61 -26.64 -4.87
N VAL A 182 -6.48 -27.35 -4.14
CA VAL A 182 -6.56 -27.27 -2.68
C VAL A 182 -5.27 -27.80 -2.05
N LEU A 183 -4.76 -28.95 -2.50
CA LEU A 183 -3.49 -29.50 -2.03
C LEU A 183 -2.31 -28.55 -2.30
N ASN A 184 -2.25 -27.96 -3.49
CA ASN A 184 -1.20 -26.99 -3.82
C ASN A 184 -1.31 -25.73 -2.96
N THR A 185 -2.53 -25.23 -2.71
CA THR A 185 -2.75 -24.08 -1.84
C THR A 185 -2.29 -24.37 -0.42
N GLU A 186 -2.61 -25.54 0.12
CA GLU A 186 -2.17 -25.91 1.47
C GLU A 186 -0.66 -26.09 1.54
N LYS A 187 -0.04 -26.69 0.51
CA LYS A 187 1.42 -26.77 0.39
C LYS A 187 2.07 -25.38 0.44
N MET A 188 1.63 -24.45 -0.40
CA MET A 188 2.14 -23.07 -0.42
C MET A 188 1.96 -22.37 0.94
N ARG A 189 0.81 -22.56 1.61
CA ARG A 189 0.58 -22.02 2.95
C ARG A 189 1.49 -22.64 4.00
N SER A 190 1.77 -23.93 3.91
CA SER A 190 2.69 -24.63 4.81
C SER A 190 4.13 -24.13 4.64
N GLU A 191 4.59 -23.98 3.39
CA GLU A 191 5.91 -23.45 3.05
C GLU A 191 6.05 -21.98 3.49
N MET A 192 5.01 -21.17 3.29
CA MET A 192 4.96 -19.79 3.77
C MET A 192 5.11 -19.71 5.30
N ARG A 193 4.37 -20.52 6.06
CA ARG A 193 4.50 -20.56 7.52
C ARG A 193 5.91 -20.94 7.97
N VAL A 194 6.55 -21.91 7.29
CA VAL A 194 7.92 -22.34 7.62
C VAL A 194 8.94 -21.25 7.30
N THR A 195 8.83 -20.60 6.14
CA THR A 195 9.75 -19.52 5.73
C THR A 195 9.60 -18.29 6.61
N GLU A 196 8.36 -17.92 6.99
CA GLU A 196 8.10 -16.84 7.95
C GLU A 196 8.69 -17.14 9.33
N ALA A 197 8.50 -18.35 9.86
CA ALA A 197 9.07 -18.76 11.14
C ALA A 197 10.60 -18.70 11.13
N ARG A 198 11.23 -19.19 10.05
CA ARG A 198 12.68 -19.11 9.86
C ARG A 198 13.17 -17.67 9.79
N HIS A 199 12.52 -16.84 8.98
CA HIS A 199 12.86 -15.43 8.85
C HIS A 199 12.73 -14.70 10.19
N GLN A 200 11.69 -14.99 10.97
CA GLN A 200 11.51 -14.40 12.29
C GLN A 200 12.65 -14.77 13.25
N VAL A 201 13.16 -16.00 13.18
CA VAL A 201 14.34 -16.44 13.96
C VAL A 201 15.60 -15.72 13.49
N GLU A 202 15.90 -15.72 12.20
CA GLU A 202 17.09 -15.05 11.64
C GLU A 202 17.12 -13.55 11.99
N VAL A 203 15.98 -12.86 11.90
CA VAL A 203 15.89 -11.44 12.29
C VAL A 203 16.19 -11.24 13.78
N LYS A 204 15.71 -12.14 14.66
CA LYS A 204 16.00 -12.06 16.09
C LYS A 204 17.49 -12.32 16.36
N GLU A 205 18.08 -13.32 15.72
CA GLU A 205 19.50 -13.65 15.86
C GLU A 205 20.40 -12.52 15.39
N VAL A 206 20.11 -11.91 14.24
CA VAL A 206 20.85 -10.75 13.72
C VAL A 206 20.74 -9.57 14.67
N LYS A 207 19.55 -9.29 15.22
CA LYS A 207 19.38 -8.20 16.20
C LYS A 207 20.22 -8.44 17.45
N ILE A 208 20.20 -9.68 17.98
CA ILE A 208 20.98 -10.05 19.17
C ILE A 208 22.49 -9.96 18.88
N SER A 209 22.95 -10.47 17.74
CA SER A 209 24.37 -10.45 17.38
C SER A 209 24.90 -9.04 17.20
N VAL A 210 24.16 -8.18 16.49
CA VAL A 210 24.52 -6.76 16.31
C VAL A 210 24.54 -6.02 17.65
N ALA A 211 23.51 -6.21 18.49
CA ALA A 211 23.49 -5.60 19.82
C ALA A 211 24.68 -6.06 20.68
N THR A 212 24.99 -7.35 20.65
CA THR A 212 26.12 -7.93 21.38
C THR A 212 27.46 -7.37 20.90
N GLN A 213 27.64 -7.22 19.58
CA GLN A 213 28.86 -6.62 19.01
C GLN A 213 29.06 -5.18 19.47
N TYR A 214 28.01 -4.36 19.45
CA TYR A 214 28.12 -2.98 19.93
C TYR A 214 28.40 -2.90 21.43
N VAL A 215 27.78 -3.76 22.25
CA VAL A 215 28.09 -3.84 23.68
C VAL A 215 29.56 -4.21 23.90
N GLN A 216 30.07 -5.22 23.19
CA GLN A 216 31.47 -5.63 23.27
C GLN A 216 32.42 -4.49 22.85
N GLN A 217 32.12 -3.76 21.77
CA GLN A 217 32.92 -2.60 21.35
C GLN A 217 32.94 -1.49 22.40
N ILE A 218 31.80 -1.20 23.03
CA ILE A 218 31.71 -0.20 24.10
C ILE A 218 32.55 -0.63 25.31
N GLU A 219 32.48 -1.90 25.69
CA GLU A 219 33.28 -2.44 26.79
C GLU A 219 34.78 -2.41 26.49
N GLU A 220 35.19 -2.71 25.25
CA GLU A 220 36.58 -2.60 24.81
C GLU A 220 37.10 -1.17 24.96
N ILE A 221 36.37 -0.20 24.38
CA ILE A 221 36.76 1.22 24.43
C ILE A 221 36.83 1.70 25.89
N LYS A 222 35.89 1.29 26.75
CA LYS A 222 35.94 1.62 28.18
C LYS A 222 37.18 1.05 28.86
N ARG A 223 37.58 -0.19 28.52
CA ARG A 223 38.77 -0.84 29.08
C ARG A 223 40.05 -0.16 28.61
N GLU A 224 40.13 0.17 27.32
CA GLU A 224 41.26 0.92 26.77
C GLU A 224 41.38 2.32 27.40
N LEU A 225 40.26 3.02 27.58
CA LEU A 225 40.23 4.32 28.24
C LEU A 225 40.71 4.23 29.70
N ALA A 226 40.23 3.24 30.45
CA ALA A 226 40.68 3.01 31.83
C ALA A 226 42.18 2.71 31.91
N LYS A 227 42.70 1.90 30.98
CA LYS A 227 44.14 1.64 30.89
C LYS A 227 44.92 2.93 30.59
N LYS A 228 44.48 3.72 29.62
CA LYS A 228 45.13 5.00 29.29
C LYS A 228 45.10 6.00 30.45
N ALA A 229 44.02 6.04 31.22
CA ALA A 229 43.94 6.86 32.43
C ALA A 229 44.99 6.40 33.47
N SER A 230 45.09 5.09 33.71
CA SER A 230 46.10 4.53 34.62
C SER A 230 47.54 4.78 34.15
N ASP A 231 47.82 4.63 32.85
CA ASP A 231 49.14 4.90 32.27
C ASP A 231 49.51 6.39 32.43
N LEU A 232 48.54 7.31 32.23
CA LEU A 232 48.74 8.75 32.44
C LEU A 232 49.02 9.08 33.90
N GLU A 233 48.27 8.50 34.84
CA GLU A 233 48.53 8.66 36.27
C GLU A 233 49.94 8.21 36.65
N GLN A 234 50.39 7.08 36.10
CA GLN A 234 51.76 6.58 36.31
C GLN A 234 52.81 7.54 35.71
N CYS A 235 52.61 8.04 34.49
CA CYS A 235 53.50 9.02 33.86
C CYS A 235 53.57 10.34 34.64
N VAL A 236 52.44 10.82 35.18
CA VAL A 236 52.40 12.02 36.03
C VAL A 236 53.17 11.78 37.33
N ALA A 237 52.99 10.60 37.95
CA ALA A 237 53.72 10.24 39.16
C ALA A 237 55.25 10.17 38.94
N THR A 238 55.70 9.53 37.86
CA THR A 238 57.14 9.48 37.52
C THR A 238 57.68 10.85 37.15
N SER A 239 56.92 11.66 36.42
CA SER A 239 57.33 13.05 36.12
C SER A 239 57.46 13.88 37.39
N ALA A 240 56.54 13.75 38.34
CA ALA A 240 56.63 14.44 39.62
C ALA A 240 57.88 13.99 40.40
N GLN A 241 58.17 12.69 40.42
CA GLN A 241 59.42 12.17 41.00
C GLN A 241 60.64 12.79 40.31
N HIS A 242 60.69 12.81 38.98
CA HIS A 242 61.80 13.41 38.24
C HIS A 242 61.98 14.91 38.57
N VAL A 243 60.90 15.68 38.64
CA VAL A 243 60.95 17.10 39.04
C VAL A 243 61.56 17.24 40.43
N THR A 244 61.10 16.47 41.43
CA THR A 244 61.66 16.53 42.79
C THR A 244 63.14 16.14 42.83
N THR A 245 63.58 15.15 42.04
CA THR A 245 65.01 14.78 41.97
C THR A 245 65.86 15.88 41.32
N ILE A 246 65.34 16.57 40.30
CA ILE A 246 66.04 17.69 39.67
C ILE A 246 66.16 18.86 40.66
N GLU A 247 65.09 19.16 41.40
CA GLU A 247 65.10 20.20 42.45
C GLU A 247 66.15 19.89 43.54
N ASP A 248 66.21 18.65 44.05
CA ASP A 248 67.24 18.25 45.03
C ASP A 248 68.66 18.36 44.46
N LEU A 249 68.89 17.89 43.23
CA LEU A 249 70.21 18.01 42.58
C LEU A 249 70.63 19.46 42.34
N THR A 250 69.71 20.31 41.90
CA THR A 250 69.98 21.74 41.69
C THR A 250 70.29 22.45 43.01
N GLN A 251 69.59 22.10 44.10
CA GLN A 251 69.88 22.63 45.43
C GLN A 251 71.26 22.21 45.93
N ARG A 252 71.65 20.94 45.71
CA ARG A 252 73.01 20.45 46.06
C ARG A 252 74.09 21.15 45.25
N LEU A 253 73.88 21.36 43.95
CA LEU A 253 74.80 22.11 43.10
C LEU A 253 74.95 23.57 43.56
N ALA A 254 73.84 24.22 43.93
CA ALA A 254 73.87 25.59 44.46
C ALA A 254 74.63 25.67 45.79
N ALA A 255 74.42 24.71 46.69
CA ALA A 255 75.16 24.63 47.95
C ALA A 255 76.66 24.39 47.74
N ALA A 256 77.03 23.51 46.80
CA ALA A 256 78.41 23.24 46.43
C ALA A 256 79.12 24.47 45.82
N ALA A 257 78.40 25.31 45.06
CA ALA A 257 78.94 26.54 44.50
C ALA A 257 79.15 27.65 45.54
N GLN A 258 78.52 27.55 46.72
CA GLN A 258 78.67 28.51 47.82
C GLN A 258 79.75 28.11 48.83
N SER A 259 80.25 26.87 48.76
CA SER A 259 81.36 26.34 49.57
C SER A 259 82.71 26.60 48.94
#